data_AF-A0A2T9JPQ1-F1
#
_entry.id   AF-A0A2T9JPQ1-F1
#
_cell.length_a   1.000
_cell.length_b   1.000
_cell.length_c   1.000
_cell.angle_alpha   90.00
_cell.angle_beta   90.00
_cell.angle_gamma   90.00
#
_symmetry.space_group_name_H-M   'P 1'
#
loop_
_entity.id
_entity.type
_entity.pdbx_description
1 polymer ?
#
loop_
_entity_poly.entity_id
_entity_poly.type
_entity_poly.pdbx_seq_one_letter_code
_entity_poly.pdbx_strand_id
1 'polypeptide(L)'
;MNADRILKSEPDWFGAAQALVEGLRGQASLDRRVDVLERVCSDLGDALYPGFAKLLAAVGHFGEPEVKALVADTLAQALLTARLPAARVPAWGAGGFAGLGGGGPLLSNSRKVGPLEFLCVWLVRDIADAPLDAEAFETAATYLLDLVSASPKATALYIDKLRADAADPTEGLHNAQSRRLIEVLAERWAAGDPPAEVARAVTRAAEADRGVGRFGLPLR
;
A
#
# COMPACT_ATOMS: atom_id res chain seq x y z
N MET A 1 -20.18 -18.88 -0.16
CA MET A 1 -19.50 -19.37 1.06
C MET A 1 -18.08 -18.87 1.01
N ASN A 2 -17.76 -17.77 1.69
CA ASN A 2 -16.36 -17.39 1.91
C ASN A 2 -15.88 -18.23 3.09
N ALA A 3 -14.99 -19.19 2.83
CA ALA A 3 -14.23 -19.78 3.92
C ALA A 3 -13.45 -18.65 4.58
N ASP A 4 -13.53 -18.54 5.91
CA ASP A 4 -12.70 -17.61 6.68
C ASP A 4 -11.24 -17.97 6.41
N ARG A 5 -10.57 -17.16 5.58
CA ARG A 5 -9.15 -17.35 5.30
C ARG A 5 -8.40 -16.67 6.42
N ILE A 6 -7.54 -17.43 7.09
CA ILE A 6 -6.64 -16.95 8.13
C ILE A 6 -5.23 -17.24 7.66
N LEU A 7 -4.33 -16.25 7.74
CA LEU A 7 -2.91 -16.47 7.46
C LEU A 7 -2.33 -17.43 8.49
N LYS A 8 -1.44 -18.33 8.04
CA LYS A 8 -0.66 -19.16 8.97
C LYS A 8 0.16 -18.27 9.91
N SER A 9 0.51 -18.78 11.08
CA SER A 9 1.41 -18.09 12.02
C SER A 9 2.74 -17.71 11.37
N GLU A 10 3.26 -18.60 10.51
CA GLU A 10 4.44 -18.37 9.67
C GLU A 10 4.09 -18.69 8.21
N PRO A 11 3.63 -17.70 7.42
CA PRO A 11 3.35 -17.89 6.01
C PRO A 11 4.65 -18.07 5.23
N ASP A 12 4.67 -19.04 4.30
CA ASP A 12 5.74 -19.18 3.32
C ASP A 12 5.58 -18.11 2.22
N TRP A 13 6.19 -16.95 2.47
CA TRP A 13 6.14 -15.81 1.55
C TRP A 13 6.90 -16.05 0.25
N PHE A 14 7.96 -16.86 0.29
CA PHE A 14 8.72 -17.22 -0.89
C PHE A 14 7.89 -18.11 -1.83
N GLY A 15 7.31 -19.20 -1.30
CA GLY A 15 6.43 -20.08 -2.06
C GLY A 15 5.20 -19.34 -2.59
N ALA A 16 4.61 -18.42 -1.81
CA ALA A 16 3.50 -17.60 -2.28
C ALA A 16 3.90 -16.64 -3.40
N ALA A 17 5.08 -16.00 -3.31
CA ALA A 17 5.61 -15.15 -4.36
C ALA A 17 5.88 -15.95 -5.64
N GLN A 18 6.46 -17.15 -5.53
CA GLN A 18 6.69 -18.03 -6.67
C GLN A 18 5.36 -18.42 -7.35
N ALA A 19 4.35 -18.82 -6.58
CA ALA A 19 3.03 -19.18 -7.11
C ALA A 19 2.34 -18.00 -7.83
N LEU A 20 2.46 -16.77 -7.28
CA LEU A 20 1.97 -15.56 -7.97
C LEU A 20 2.69 -15.38 -9.31
N VAL A 21 4.02 -15.43 -9.31
CA VAL A 21 4.84 -15.21 -10.52
C VAL A 21 4.55 -16.27 -11.59
N GLU A 22 4.42 -17.54 -11.22
CA GLU A 22 3.99 -18.62 -12.12
C GLU A 22 2.60 -18.35 -12.70
N GLY A 23 1.66 -17.93 -11.86
CA GLY A 23 0.31 -17.54 -12.28
C GLY A 23 0.31 -16.41 -13.31
N LEU A 24 1.16 -15.39 -13.13
CA LEU A 24 1.32 -14.27 -14.07
C LEU A 24 2.01 -14.71 -15.37
N ARG A 25 3.06 -15.53 -15.29
CA ARG A 25 3.77 -16.07 -16.46
C ARG A 25 2.87 -16.95 -17.33
N GLY A 26 1.94 -17.68 -16.71
CA GLY A 26 0.95 -18.50 -17.42
C GLY A 26 -0.08 -17.70 -18.23
N GLN A 27 -0.12 -16.36 -18.11
CA GLN A 27 -1.07 -15.53 -18.84
C GLN A 27 -0.44 -14.92 -20.10
N ALA A 28 -1.21 -14.99 -21.20
CA ALA A 28 -0.78 -14.53 -22.52
C ALA A 28 -0.83 -13.00 -22.70
N SER A 29 -1.59 -12.26 -21.89
CA SER A 29 -1.71 -10.80 -22.00
C SER A 29 -1.60 -10.09 -20.66
N LEU A 30 -1.23 -8.80 -20.68
CA LEU A 30 -1.15 -7.97 -19.48
C LEU A 30 -2.49 -7.87 -18.75
N ASP A 31 -3.61 -7.74 -19.48
CA ASP A 31 -4.94 -7.67 -18.83
C ASP A 31 -5.27 -8.97 -18.08
N ARG A 32 -4.91 -10.13 -18.63
CA ARG A 32 -5.08 -11.41 -17.93
C ARG A 32 -4.19 -11.53 -16.70
N ARG A 33 -3.00 -10.91 -16.73
CA ARG A 33 -2.13 -10.80 -15.54
C ARG A 33 -2.75 -9.91 -14.47
N VAL A 34 -3.39 -8.81 -14.88
CA VAL A 34 -4.18 -7.96 -13.96
C VAL A 34 -5.32 -8.77 -13.34
N ASP A 35 -6.05 -9.58 -14.13
CA ASP A 35 -7.11 -10.45 -13.59
C ASP A 35 -6.59 -11.39 -12.49
N VAL A 36 -5.39 -11.97 -12.67
CA VAL A 36 -4.76 -12.82 -11.65
C VAL A 36 -4.45 -12.02 -10.39
N LEU A 37 -3.85 -10.83 -10.55
CA LEU A 37 -3.46 -10.01 -9.42
C LEU A 37 -4.66 -9.52 -8.61
N GLU A 38 -5.72 -9.06 -9.29
CA GLU A 38 -6.98 -8.70 -8.65
C GLU A 38 -7.62 -9.88 -7.94
N ARG A 39 -7.62 -11.06 -8.58
CA ARG A 39 -8.18 -12.27 -7.97
C ARG A 39 -7.44 -12.64 -6.70
N VAL A 40 -6.11 -12.58 -6.68
CA VAL A 40 -5.32 -12.84 -5.46
C VAL A 40 -5.69 -11.85 -4.34
N CYS A 41 -5.79 -10.56 -4.66
CA CYS A 41 -6.19 -9.55 -3.69
C CYS A 41 -7.64 -9.75 -3.20
N SER A 42 -8.59 -10.04 -4.09
CA SER A 42 -10.00 -10.25 -3.72
C SER A 42 -10.21 -11.52 -2.91
N ASP A 43 -9.47 -12.58 -3.25
CA ASP A 43 -9.53 -13.87 -2.58
C ASP A 43 -8.95 -13.81 -1.15
N LEU A 44 -7.96 -12.93 -0.92
CA LEU A 44 -7.46 -12.62 0.43
C LEU A 44 -8.51 -11.80 1.22
N GLY A 45 -9.20 -10.89 0.55
CA GLY A 45 -10.16 -9.98 1.16
C GLY A 45 -9.49 -8.81 1.90
N ASP A 46 -10.28 -7.79 2.24
CA ASP A 46 -9.78 -6.53 2.81
C ASP A 46 -9.02 -6.73 4.14
N ALA A 47 -9.46 -7.68 4.97
CA ALA A 47 -8.84 -7.98 6.26
C ALA A 47 -7.40 -8.52 6.13
N LEU A 48 -7.07 -9.17 5.00
CA LEU A 48 -5.76 -9.75 4.74
C LEU A 48 -4.95 -8.94 3.73
N TYR A 49 -5.32 -7.70 3.46
CA TYR A 49 -4.53 -6.81 2.60
C TYR A 49 -3.08 -6.61 3.10
N PRO A 50 -2.78 -6.56 4.41
CA PRO A 50 -1.40 -6.69 4.89
C PRO A 50 -0.62 -7.85 4.28
N GLY A 51 -1.27 -9.00 4.10
CA GLY A 51 -0.68 -10.17 3.47
C GLY A 51 -0.43 -9.97 1.97
N PHE A 52 -1.31 -9.26 1.27
CA PHE A 52 -1.09 -8.88 -0.13
C PHE A 52 0.12 -7.94 -0.28
N ALA A 53 0.25 -6.94 0.59
CA ALA A 53 1.41 -6.04 0.60
C ALA A 53 2.72 -6.81 0.89
N LYS A 54 2.70 -7.75 1.86
CA LYS A 54 3.83 -8.64 2.15
C LYS A 54 4.18 -9.56 0.98
N LEU A 55 3.18 -10.08 0.26
CA LEU A 55 3.39 -10.89 -0.94
C LEU A 55 4.13 -10.09 -2.03
N LEU A 56 3.71 -8.85 -2.31
CA LEU A 56 4.41 -7.99 -3.26
C LEU A 56 5.83 -7.64 -2.77
N ALA A 57 6.01 -7.36 -1.48
CA ALA A 57 7.33 -7.11 -0.91
C ALA A 57 8.24 -8.35 -1.02
N ALA A 58 7.70 -9.55 -0.87
CA ALA A 58 8.44 -10.80 -1.07
C ALA A 58 8.88 -10.97 -2.53
N VAL A 59 8.05 -10.60 -3.52
CA VAL A 59 8.48 -10.54 -4.93
C VAL A 59 9.61 -9.54 -5.11
N GLY A 60 9.52 -8.36 -4.51
CA GLY A 60 10.59 -7.35 -4.53
C GLY A 60 11.89 -7.81 -3.86
N HIS A 61 11.79 -8.62 -2.81
CA HIS A 61 12.96 -9.12 -2.10
C HIS A 61 13.64 -10.29 -2.81
N PHE A 62 12.87 -11.31 -3.21
CA PHE A 62 13.39 -12.58 -3.74
C PHE A 62 13.46 -12.64 -5.27
N GLY A 63 12.75 -11.75 -5.98
CA GLY A 63 12.65 -11.80 -7.43
C GLY A 63 13.95 -11.43 -8.13
N GLU A 64 14.25 -12.11 -9.22
CA GLU A 64 15.25 -11.64 -10.19
C GLU A 64 14.72 -10.43 -10.98
N PRO A 65 15.58 -9.64 -11.66
CA PRO A 65 15.17 -8.43 -12.38
C PRO A 65 14.00 -8.66 -13.35
N GLU A 66 13.97 -9.78 -14.07
CA GLU A 66 12.89 -10.13 -15.00
C GLU A 66 11.56 -10.41 -14.29
N VAL A 67 11.61 -11.02 -13.09
CA VAL A 67 10.43 -11.27 -12.25
C VAL A 67 9.86 -9.97 -11.72
N LYS A 68 10.73 -9.07 -11.25
CA LYS A 68 10.32 -7.75 -10.78
C LYS A 68 9.67 -6.95 -11.92
N ALA A 69 10.30 -6.92 -13.09
CA ALA A 69 9.77 -6.24 -14.27
C ALA A 69 8.39 -6.80 -14.69
N LEU A 70 8.21 -8.12 -14.71
CA LEU A 70 6.93 -8.77 -15.01
C LEU A 70 5.79 -8.27 -14.10
N VAL A 71 6.04 -8.23 -12.80
CA VAL A 71 5.05 -7.83 -11.80
C VAL A 71 4.84 -6.31 -11.84
N ALA A 72 5.90 -5.52 -12.00
CA ALA A 72 5.84 -4.07 -12.11
C ALA A 72 5.05 -3.63 -13.36
N ASP A 73 5.27 -4.25 -14.52
CA ASP A 73 4.50 -3.99 -15.74
C ASP A 73 3.02 -4.37 -15.59
N THR A 74 2.75 -5.44 -14.82
CA THR A 74 1.37 -5.82 -14.48
C THR A 74 0.71 -4.75 -13.60
N LEU A 75 1.42 -4.22 -12.60
CA LEU A 75 0.95 -3.10 -11.77
C LEU A 75 0.72 -1.83 -12.59
N ALA A 76 1.62 -1.53 -13.55
CA ALA A 76 1.46 -0.41 -14.47
C ALA A 76 0.18 -0.55 -15.31
N GLN A 77 -0.11 -1.75 -15.82
CA GLN A 77 -1.35 -2.02 -16.54
C GLN A 77 -2.57 -1.86 -15.64
N ALA A 78 -2.50 -2.34 -14.40
CA ALA A 78 -3.57 -2.18 -13.42
C ALA A 78 -3.83 -0.70 -13.11
N LEU A 79 -2.79 0.13 -13.00
CA LEU A 79 -2.93 1.59 -12.85
C LEU A 79 -3.64 2.23 -14.04
N LEU A 80 -3.16 1.95 -15.26
CA LEU A 80 -3.73 2.51 -16.49
C LEU A 80 -5.21 2.15 -16.69
N THR A 81 -5.61 0.98 -16.21
CA THR A 81 -6.99 0.48 -16.35
C THR A 81 -7.84 0.75 -15.11
N ALA A 82 -7.33 1.50 -14.13
CA ALA A 82 -8.00 1.77 -12.84
C ALA A 82 -8.41 0.50 -12.05
N ARG A 83 -7.64 -0.58 -12.23
CA ARG A 83 -7.81 -1.92 -11.64
C ARG A 83 -6.69 -2.25 -10.66
N LEU A 84 -6.02 -1.24 -10.10
CA LEU A 84 -4.98 -1.47 -9.12
C LEU A 84 -5.56 -2.22 -7.91
N PRO A 85 -4.93 -3.33 -7.46
CA PRO A 85 -5.28 -3.97 -6.21
C PRO A 85 -5.19 -2.97 -5.06
N ALA A 86 -6.28 -2.83 -4.32
CA ALA A 86 -6.40 -1.77 -3.32
C ALA A 86 -7.20 -2.25 -2.12
N ALA A 87 -6.73 -1.90 -0.93
CA ALA A 87 -7.41 -2.18 0.33
C ALA A 87 -8.62 -1.27 0.47
N ARG A 88 -9.72 -1.77 1.03
CA ARG A 88 -10.75 -0.89 1.58
C ARG A 88 -10.40 -0.51 3.01
N VAL A 89 -9.92 0.71 3.21
CA VAL A 89 -9.68 1.24 4.56
C VAL A 89 -10.90 2.05 5.01
N PRO A 90 -11.44 1.82 6.23
CA PRO A 90 -12.49 2.67 6.77
C PRO A 90 -12.00 4.11 6.90
N ALA A 91 -12.80 5.08 6.44
CA ALA A 91 -12.50 6.50 6.59
C ALA A 91 -12.22 6.88 8.07
N TRP A 92 -11.28 7.81 8.27
CA TRP A 92 -10.96 8.37 9.58
C TRP A 92 -12.23 8.96 10.22
N GLY A 93 -12.55 8.56 11.46
CA GLY A 93 -13.76 9.01 12.17
C GLY A 93 -14.99 8.11 12.07
N ALA A 94 -15.00 7.11 11.16
CA ALA A 94 -16.11 6.16 11.03
C ALA A 94 -16.33 5.28 12.28
N GLY A 95 -15.31 5.12 13.12
CA GLY A 95 -15.41 4.39 14.41
C GLY A 95 -16.04 5.20 15.55
N GLY A 96 -16.09 6.54 15.44
CA GLY A 96 -16.57 7.41 16.54
C GLY A 96 -18.09 7.55 16.63
N PHE A 97 -18.82 7.26 15.54
CA PHE A 97 -20.29 7.42 15.48
C PHE A 97 -21.06 6.11 15.68
N ALA A 98 -20.40 4.96 15.76
CA ALA A 98 -21.06 3.68 15.99
C ALA A 98 -21.65 3.53 17.42
N GLY A 99 -21.30 4.43 18.35
CA GLY A 99 -21.72 4.38 19.75
C GLY A 99 -22.81 5.38 20.18
N LEU A 100 -23.22 6.31 19.31
CA LEU A 100 -24.29 7.28 19.63
C LEU A 100 -25.51 6.96 18.78
N GLY A 101 -26.47 6.28 19.41
CA GLY A 101 -27.64 5.71 18.77
C GLY A 101 -28.42 6.68 17.88
N GLY A 102 -28.87 6.16 16.73
CA GLY A 102 -29.94 6.75 15.93
C GLY A 102 -29.57 6.99 14.47
N GLY A 103 -29.89 6.03 13.59
CA GLY A 103 -30.28 6.35 12.21
C GLY A 103 -29.47 5.70 11.08
N GLY A 104 -29.88 4.50 10.65
CA GLY A 104 -29.72 3.97 9.28
C GLY A 104 -28.29 3.58 8.83
N PRO A 105 -28.16 2.76 7.77
CA PRO A 105 -26.88 2.40 7.19
C PRO A 105 -26.32 3.60 6.42
N LEU A 106 -25.76 4.58 7.13
CA LEU A 106 -24.87 5.56 6.53
C LEU A 106 -23.67 4.79 6.01
N LEU A 107 -23.64 4.63 4.68
CA LEU A 107 -22.59 4.08 3.85
C LEU A 107 -21.23 4.29 4.53
N SER A 108 -20.67 3.22 5.10
CA SER A 108 -19.30 3.24 5.59
C SER A 108 -18.44 3.68 4.42
N ASN A 109 -17.87 4.89 4.50
CA ASN A 109 -17.10 5.49 3.43
C ASN A 109 -15.74 4.78 3.32
N SER A 110 -15.75 3.51 2.96
CA SER A 110 -14.54 2.70 2.74
C SER A 110 -13.92 3.12 1.42
N ARG A 111 -12.61 3.36 1.39
CA ARG A 111 -11.91 3.88 0.21
C ARG A 111 -10.74 3.00 -0.17
N LYS A 112 -10.43 2.96 -1.47
CA LYS A 112 -9.41 2.12 -2.08
C LYS A 112 -8.02 2.73 -1.91
N VAL A 113 -7.13 2.02 -1.24
CA VAL A 113 -5.75 2.47 -0.99
C VAL A 113 -4.79 1.47 -1.62
N GLY A 114 -3.89 1.95 -2.50
CA GLY A 114 -2.91 1.11 -3.20
C GLY A 114 -1.83 0.57 -2.26
N PRO A 115 -0.92 -0.32 -2.72
CA PRO A 115 0.06 -0.97 -1.86
C PRO A 115 1.01 -0.02 -1.11
N LEU A 116 1.54 1.01 -1.78
CA LEU A 116 2.49 1.96 -1.18
C LEU A 116 1.78 2.93 -0.24
N GLU A 117 0.62 3.44 -0.66
CA GLU A 117 -0.25 4.31 0.13
C GLU A 117 -0.74 3.59 1.39
N PHE A 118 -1.04 2.29 1.27
CA PHE A 118 -1.42 1.45 2.39
C PHE A 118 -0.30 1.33 3.42
N LEU A 119 0.96 1.18 3.02
CA LEU A 119 2.09 1.19 3.97
C LEU A 119 2.18 2.53 4.72
N CYS A 120 2.02 3.66 4.02
CA CYS A 120 2.02 4.98 4.65
C CYS A 120 0.88 5.13 5.66
N VAL A 121 -0.31 4.61 5.35
CA VAL A 121 -1.45 4.58 6.29
C VAL A 121 -1.17 3.67 7.48
N TRP A 122 -0.61 2.48 7.25
CA TRP A 122 -0.33 1.48 8.29
C TRP A 122 0.78 1.95 9.24
N LEU A 123 1.74 2.75 8.78
CA LEU A 123 2.78 3.34 9.64
C LEU A 123 2.23 4.31 10.70
N VAL A 124 1.08 4.94 10.42
CA VAL A 124 0.46 5.95 11.31
C VAL A 124 -0.82 5.49 11.97
N ARG A 125 -1.31 4.30 11.61
CA ARG A 125 -2.55 3.73 12.13
C ARG A 125 -2.36 2.25 12.42
N ASP A 126 -2.85 1.81 13.58
CA ASP A 126 -2.96 0.38 13.84
C ASP A 126 -4.03 -0.25 12.93
N ILE A 127 -3.62 -1.27 12.17
CA ILE A 127 -4.47 -2.00 11.24
C ILE A 127 -4.45 -3.47 11.66
N ALA A 128 -5.63 -4.02 11.92
CA ALA A 128 -5.83 -5.42 12.32
C ALA A 128 -5.04 -5.83 13.58
N ASP A 129 -4.98 -4.93 14.58
CA ASP A 129 -4.28 -5.13 15.86
C ASP A 129 -2.81 -5.53 15.70
N ALA A 130 -2.19 -5.04 14.63
CA ALA A 130 -0.83 -5.36 14.23
C ALA A 130 -0.15 -4.05 13.80
N PRO A 131 0.46 -3.30 14.72
CA PRO A 131 1.15 -2.06 14.37
C PRO A 131 2.34 -2.33 13.45
N LEU A 132 2.53 -1.47 12.44
CA LEU A 132 3.71 -1.48 11.60
C LEU A 132 4.77 -0.55 12.21
N ASP A 133 5.85 -1.12 12.73
CA ASP A 133 6.98 -0.33 13.20
C ASP A 133 7.80 0.28 12.03
N ALA A 134 8.69 1.21 12.37
CA ALA A 134 9.48 1.94 11.38
C ALA A 134 10.44 1.03 10.59
N GLU A 135 11.03 0.02 11.22
CA GLU A 135 11.98 -0.90 10.58
C GLU A 135 11.27 -1.83 9.58
N ALA A 136 10.12 -2.36 9.98
CA ALA A 136 9.25 -3.17 9.14
C ALA A 136 8.69 -2.36 7.97
N PHE A 137 8.30 -1.09 8.22
CA PHE A 137 7.93 -0.17 7.15
C PHE A 137 9.08 0.07 6.18
N GLU A 138 10.28 0.41 6.68
CA GLU A 138 11.43 0.70 5.82
C GLU A 138 11.79 -0.48 4.94
N THR A 139 11.79 -1.68 5.51
CA THR A 139 12.05 -2.92 4.79
C THR A 139 11.00 -3.17 3.72
N ALA A 140 9.71 -3.14 4.07
CA ALA A 140 8.63 -3.40 3.13
C ALA A 140 8.55 -2.34 2.02
N ALA A 141 8.66 -1.06 2.37
CA ALA A 141 8.64 0.03 1.42
C ALA A 141 9.85 -0.03 0.47
N THR A 142 11.04 -0.35 0.97
CA THR A 142 12.23 -0.55 0.12
C THR A 142 11.98 -1.63 -0.92
N TYR A 143 11.44 -2.79 -0.53
CA TYR A 143 11.18 -3.87 -1.48
C TYR A 143 10.05 -3.55 -2.47
N LEU A 144 9.00 -2.86 -2.05
CA LEU A 144 7.94 -2.44 -2.98
C LEU A 144 8.41 -1.36 -3.96
N LEU A 145 9.18 -0.38 -3.49
CA LEU A 145 9.77 0.65 -4.33
C LEU A 145 10.74 0.04 -5.33
N ASP A 146 11.60 -0.89 -4.90
CA ASP A 146 12.53 -1.62 -5.77
C ASP A 146 11.78 -2.49 -6.81
N LEU A 147 10.71 -3.18 -6.38
CA LEU A 147 9.83 -3.92 -7.27
C LEU A 147 9.25 -3.02 -8.37
N VAL A 148 8.61 -1.92 -7.99
CA VAL A 148 7.97 -1.01 -8.96
C VAL A 148 9.03 -0.31 -9.84
N SER A 149 10.20 -0.01 -9.28
CA SER A 149 11.32 0.61 -10.00
C SER A 149 11.92 -0.28 -11.09
N ALA A 150 11.63 -1.58 -11.09
CA ALA A 150 12.00 -2.47 -12.18
C ALA A 150 11.27 -2.16 -13.51
N SER A 151 10.21 -1.34 -13.48
CA SER A 151 9.55 -0.82 -14.68
C SER A 151 9.52 0.72 -14.65
N PRO A 152 10.20 1.42 -15.58
CA PRO A 152 10.14 2.88 -15.68
C PRO A 152 8.71 3.40 -15.86
N LYS A 153 7.88 2.65 -16.61
CA LYS A 153 6.48 2.98 -16.82
C LYS A 153 5.69 2.88 -15.52
N ALA A 154 5.88 1.81 -14.75
CA ALA A 154 5.21 1.65 -13.46
C ALA A 154 5.61 2.76 -12.48
N THR A 155 6.90 3.09 -12.44
CA THR A 155 7.47 4.15 -11.59
C THR A 155 6.80 5.49 -11.87
N ALA A 156 6.77 5.92 -13.14
CA ALA A 156 6.15 7.19 -13.52
C ALA A 156 4.66 7.25 -13.13
N LEU A 157 3.90 6.19 -13.46
CA LEU A 157 2.47 6.13 -13.13
C LEU A 157 2.20 6.13 -11.62
N TYR A 158 3.03 5.45 -10.84
CA TYR A 158 2.89 5.45 -9.38
C TYR A 158 3.20 6.83 -8.80
N ILE A 159 4.28 7.48 -9.23
CA ILE A 159 4.62 8.84 -8.76
C ILE A 159 3.49 9.81 -9.06
N ASP A 160 2.93 9.77 -10.26
CA ASP A 160 1.81 10.65 -10.66
C ASP A 160 0.57 10.38 -9.81
N LYS A 161 0.24 9.10 -9.57
CA LYS A 161 -0.86 8.71 -8.68
C LYS A 161 -0.63 9.23 -7.25
N LEU A 162 0.54 8.98 -6.67
CA LEU A 162 0.85 9.37 -5.29
C LEU A 162 0.75 10.89 -5.11
N ARG A 163 1.20 11.67 -6.10
CA ARG A 163 1.03 13.13 -6.10
C ARG A 163 -0.43 13.55 -6.15
N ALA A 164 -1.24 12.89 -6.98
CA ALA A 164 -2.67 13.15 -7.04
C ALA A 164 -3.36 12.85 -5.69
N ASP A 165 -3.06 11.70 -5.10
CA ASP A 165 -3.59 11.29 -3.79
C ASP A 165 -3.18 12.25 -2.65
N ALA A 166 -1.96 12.79 -2.71
CA ALA A 166 -1.48 13.77 -1.73
C ALA A 166 -2.11 15.17 -1.93
N ALA A 167 -2.37 15.56 -3.17
CA ALA A 167 -2.89 16.87 -3.53
C ALA A 167 -4.42 17.01 -3.36
N ASP A 168 -5.16 15.92 -3.19
CA ASP A 168 -6.61 15.94 -3.00
C ASP A 168 -7.00 15.95 -1.50
N PRO A 169 -7.30 17.12 -0.91
CA PRO A 169 -7.76 17.21 0.48
C PRO A 169 -9.22 16.74 0.67
N THR A 170 -9.98 16.65 -0.42
CA THR A 170 -11.42 16.39 -0.43
C THR A 170 -11.77 14.90 -0.34
N GLU A 171 -10.84 14.01 -0.68
CA GLU A 171 -11.14 12.57 -0.71
C GLU A 171 -11.18 11.88 0.66
N GLY A 172 -10.70 12.51 1.74
CA GLY A 172 -10.77 11.94 3.11
C GLY A 172 -10.05 10.59 3.29
N LEU A 173 -9.30 10.14 2.27
CA LEU A 173 -8.53 8.90 2.19
C LEU A 173 -7.43 8.86 3.25
N HIS A 174 -6.87 10.04 3.49
CA HIS A 174 -5.70 10.29 4.29
C HIS A 174 -5.99 11.42 5.29
N ASN A 175 -5.53 11.29 6.53
CA ASN A 175 -5.37 12.45 7.40
C ASN A 175 -4.19 13.32 6.89
N ALA A 176 -4.02 14.53 7.44
CA ALA A 176 -2.92 15.41 7.04
C ALA A 176 -1.54 14.71 7.15
N GLN A 177 -1.38 13.83 8.14
CA GLN A 177 -0.15 13.07 8.36
C GLN A 177 0.12 12.06 7.23
N SER A 178 -0.82 11.17 6.91
CA SER A 178 -0.66 10.17 5.84
C SER A 178 -0.54 10.80 4.44
N ARG A 179 -1.21 11.94 4.17
CA ARG A 179 -0.98 12.70 2.92
C ARG A 179 0.44 13.20 2.83
N ARG A 180 0.94 13.80 3.91
CA ARG A 180 2.32 14.28 3.99
C ARG A 180 3.33 13.15 3.79
N LEU A 181 3.08 11.96 4.35
CA LEU A 181 3.95 10.79 4.12
C LEU A 181 3.96 10.35 2.66
N ILE A 182 2.81 10.36 1.99
CA ILE A 182 2.67 10.04 0.56
C ILE A 182 3.36 11.10 -0.31
N GLU A 183 3.23 12.38 0.04
CA GLU A 183 3.92 13.48 -0.61
C GLU A 183 5.44 13.32 -0.51
N VAL A 184 5.98 13.09 0.70
CA VAL A 184 7.41 12.82 0.91
C VAL A 184 7.88 11.62 0.09
N LEU A 185 7.10 10.53 0.07
CA LEU A 185 7.41 9.34 -0.72
C LEU A 185 7.49 9.69 -2.22
N ALA A 186 6.48 10.38 -2.75
CA ALA A 186 6.40 10.73 -4.16
C ALA A 186 7.50 11.70 -4.60
N GLU A 187 7.81 12.71 -3.77
CA GLU A 187 8.85 13.70 -4.04
C GLU A 187 10.24 13.10 -4.07
N ARG A 188 10.57 12.31 -3.04
CA ARG A 188 11.87 11.64 -2.91
C ARG A 188 12.10 10.64 -4.04
N TRP A 189 11.08 9.86 -4.35
CA TRP A 189 11.16 8.89 -5.43
C TRP A 189 11.30 9.58 -6.80
N ALA A 190 10.56 10.66 -7.04
CA ALA A 190 10.68 11.45 -8.27
C ALA A 190 12.03 12.17 -8.40
N ALA A 191 12.69 12.49 -7.28
CA ALA A 191 14.05 13.04 -7.28
C ALA A 191 15.12 12.00 -7.64
N GLY A 192 14.75 10.71 -7.73
CA GLY A 192 15.68 9.62 -8.02
C GLY A 192 16.45 9.12 -6.79
N ASP A 193 15.97 9.43 -5.57
CA ASP A 193 16.56 8.89 -4.35
C ASP A 193 16.44 7.34 -4.36
N PRO A 194 17.45 6.60 -3.86
CA PRO A 194 17.37 5.15 -3.78
C PRO A 194 16.17 4.68 -2.93
N PRO A 195 15.55 3.52 -3.23
CA PRO A 195 14.38 3.01 -2.51
C PRO A 195 14.49 3.04 -0.98
N ALA A 196 15.66 2.66 -0.44
CA ALA A 196 15.91 2.68 1.00
C ALA A 196 15.95 4.10 1.60
N GLU A 197 16.47 5.08 0.85
CA GLU A 197 16.50 6.48 1.29
C GLU A 197 15.11 7.13 1.24
N VAL A 198 14.31 6.78 0.22
CA VAL A 198 12.90 7.18 0.13
C VAL A 198 12.15 6.65 1.35
N ALA A 199 12.28 5.35 1.66
CA ALA A 199 11.63 4.73 2.81
C ALA A 199 12.04 5.38 4.14
N ARG A 200 13.35 5.60 4.34
CA ARG A 200 13.89 6.33 5.50
C ARG A 200 13.40 7.77 5.61
N ALA A 201 13.16 8.45 4.49
CA ALA A 201 12.63 9.80 4.52
C ALA A 201 11.18 9.82 5.05
N VAL A 202 10.38 8.82 4.70
CA VAL A 202 9.00 8.69 5.17
C VAL A 202 8.94 8.37 6.66
N THR A 203 9.77 7.47 7.18
CA THR A 203 9.81 7.17 8.63
C THR A 203 10.23 8.38 9.46
N ARG A 204 11.28 9.10 9.03
CA ARG A 204 11.70 10.37 9.65
C ARG A 204 10.59 11.41 9.66
N ALA A 205 9.83 11.51 8.56
CA ALA A 205 8.69 12.41 8.48
C ALA A 205 7.59 12.02 9.49
N ALA A 206 7.29 10.71 9.63
CA ALA A 206 6.30 10.20 10.57
C ALA A 206 6.72 10.43 12.05
N GLU A 207 8.00 10.24 12.37
CA GLU A 207 8.56 10.49 13.69
C GLU A 207 8.48 11.96 14.10
N ALA A 208 8.82 12.86 13.17
CA ALA A 208 8.70 14.30 13.39
C ALA A 208 7.26 14.70 13.75
N ASP A 209 6.27 14.15 13.05
CA ASP A 209 4.85 14.43 13.29
C ASP A 209 4.37 13.92 14.66
N ARG A 210 4.85 12.75 15.11
CA ARG A 210 4.59 12.24 16.47
C ARG A 210 5.23 13.14 17.55
N GLY A 211 6.42 13.66 17.27
CA GLY A 211 7.12 14.61 18.15
C GLY A 211 6.33 15.92 18.33
N VAL A 212 5.82 16.49 17.23
CA VAL A 212 4.99 17.71 17.27
C VAL A 212 3.67 17.49 18.02
N GLY A 213 3.01 16.34 17.84
CA GLY A 213 1.79 15.99 18.56
C GLY A 213 1.98 15.81 20.07
N ARG A 214 3.16 15.35 20.52
CA ARG A 214 3.49 15.14 21.93
C ARG A 214 3.86 16.43 22.68
N PHE A 215 4.34 17.45 21.96
CA PHE A 215 4.77 18.74 22.53
C PHE A 215 3.80 19.89 22.24
N GLY A 216 2.54 19.60 21.90
CA GLY A 216 1.52 20.57 21.49
C GLY A 216 1.56 21.92 22.20
N LEU A 217 2.28 22.86 21.60
CA LEU A 217 2.23 24.29 21.85
C LEU A 217 2.57 24.99 20.52
N PRO A 218 1.64 25.76 19.94
CA PRO A 218 2.05 26.93 19.17
C PRO A 218 2.41 28.02 20.19
N LEU A 219 3.69 28.38 20.28
CA LEU A 219 4.08 29.67 20.81
C LEU A 219 4.30 30.62 19.64
N ARG A 220 3.29 31.48 19.47
CA ARG A 220 3.19 32.72 18.67
C ARG A 220 2.71 32.59 17.24
#